data_AF-A0A8D6XQD7-F1
#
_entry.id   AF-A0A8D6XQD7-F1
#
_cell.length_a   1.000
_cell.length_b   1.000
_cell.length_c   1.000
_cell.angle_alpha   90.00
_cell.angle_beta   90.00
_cell.angle_gamma   90.00
#
_symmetry.space_group_name_H-M   'P 1'
#
loop_
_entity.id
_entity.type
_entity.pdbx_description
1 polymer ?
#
loop_
_entity_poly.entity_id
_entity_poly.type
_entity_poly.pdbx_seq_one_letter_code
_entity_poly.pdbx_strand_id
1 'polypeptide(L)'
;MINIFNPDKLTRQAFFQDLINFLYQTDDVTSRQIKANFPEVPKIDRLIEEYVQAGYIIRDNKCYTIGFDLLDRLENVSLDSQLFVDDQSSIYEDLTALTFETRLTNEANDLVLVEKNKYRS
;
A
#
# COMPACT_ATOMS: atom_id res chain seq x y z
N MET A 1 8.82 -0.11 -5.05
CA MET A 1 7.54 0.60 -4.79
C MET A 1 6.80 -0.19 -3.72
N ILE A 2 6.04 0.48 -2.86
CA ILE A 2 5.29 -0.21 -1.81
C ILE A 2 4.01 -0.79 -2.41
N ASN A 3 3.82 -2.09 -2.28
CA ASN A 3 2.58 -2.81 -2.58
C ASN A 3 1.77 -3.00 -1.29
N ILE A 4 0.46 -2.77 -1.38
CA ILE A 4 -0.47 -2.89 -0.26
C ILE A 4 -1.35 -4.12 -0.47
N PHE A 5 -1.32 -5.06 0.46
CA PHE A 5 -2.23 -6.20 0.50
C PHE A 5 -3.31 -5.96 1.56
N ASN A 6 -4.53 -6.39 1.26
CA ASN A 6 -5.73 -6.14 2.08
C ASN A 6 -5.92 -4.65 2.44
N PRO A 7 -6.01 -3.75 1.44
CA PRO A 7 -6.16 -2.33 1.69
C PRO A 7 -7.51 -2.03 2.35
N ASP A 8 -7.47 -1.13 3.33
CA ASP A 8 -8.65 -0.54 3.95
C ASP A 8 -9.21 0.62 3.09
N LYS A 9 -10.18 1.37 3.63
CA LYS A 9 -10.79 2.50 2.92
C LYS A 9 -9.80 3.62 2.62
N LEU A 10 -8.83 3.89 3.50
CA LEU A 10 -7.87 4.99 3.34
C LEU A 10 -6.76 4.61 2.37
N THR A 11 -6.21 3.43 2.54
CA THR A 11 -5.06 2.91 1.77
C THR A 11 -5.40 2.45 0.37
N ARG A 12 -6.69 2.25 0.06
CA ARG A 12 -7.15 2.02 -1.32
C ARG A 12 -7.17 3.28 -2.18
N GLN A 13 -6.98 4.46 -1.58
CA GLN A 13 -6.95 5.72 -2.33
C GLN A 13 -5.67 5.81 -3.17
N ALA A 14 -5.80 6.18 -4.45
CA ALA A 14 -4.63 6.35 -5.34
C ALA A 14 -3.61 7.35 -4.76
N PHE A 15 -4.10 8.46 -4.19
CA PHE A 15 -3.23 9.44 -3.53
C PHE A 15 -2.44 8.87 -2.36
N PHE A 16 -3.01 7.95 -1.58
CA PHE A 16 -2.29 7.32 -0.48
C PHE A 16 -1.09 6.53 -1.01
N GLN A 17 -1.30 5.73 -2.05
CA GLN A 17 -0.25 4.94 -2.69
C GLN A 17 0.88 5.82 -3.24
N ASP A 18 0.52 6.92 -3.91
CA ASP A 18 1.49 7.87 -4.46
C ASP A 18 2.27 8.58 -3.34
N LEU A 19 1.57 8.96 -2.26
CA LEU A 19 2.18 9.61 -1.10
C LEU A 19 3.17 8.70 -0.38
N ILE A 20 2.80 7.46 -0.04
CA ILE A 20 3.72 6.56 0.67
C ILE A 20 4.94 6.21 -0.18
N ASN A 21 4.78 6.07 -1.50
CA ASN A 21 5.91 5.84 -2.40
C ASN A 21 6.85 7.05 -2.42
N PHE A 22 6.30 8.26 -2.42
CA PHE A 22 7.09 9.49 -2.35
C PHE A 22 7.84 9.62 -1.03
N LEU A 23 7.17 9.36 0.10
CA LEU A 23 7.77 9.40 1.44
C LEU A 23 8.80 8.28 1.67
N TYR A 24 8.63 7.14 1.03
CA TYR A 24 9.57 6.03 1.13
C TYR A 24 10.87 6.30 0.36
N GLN A 25 10.80 7.07 -0.72
CA GLN A 25 11.96 7.41 -1.56
C GLN A 25 12.68 8.68 -1.11
N THR A 26 12.05 9.50 -0.26
CA THR A 26 12.54 10.82 0.11
C THR A 26 12.46 11.01 1.61
N ASP A 27 13.60 11.28 2.24
CA ASP A 27 13.66 11.64 3.65
C ASP A 27 13.27 13.12 3.87
N ASP A 28 12.91 13.46 5.11
CA ASP A 28 12.63 14.85 5.55
C ASP A 28 11.60 15.60 4.69
N VAL A 29 10.57 14.89 4.24
CA VAL A 29 9.54 15.47 3.36
C VAL A 29 8.66 16.46 4.10
N THR A 30 8.62 17.69 3.63
CA THR A 30 7.77 18.76 4.16
C THR A 30 6.43 18.87 3.44
N SER A 31 5.42 19.48 4.09
CA SER A 31 4.12 19.78 3.46
C SER A 31 4.25 20.56 2.14
N ARG A 32 5.26 21.43 2.03
CA ARG A 32 5.52 22.19 0.80
C ARG A 32 5.96 21.28 -0.35
N GLN A 33 6.81 20.29 -0.08
CA GLN A 33 7.22 19.31 -1.09
C GLN A 33 6.05 18.42 -1.50
N ILE A 34 5.23 17.96 -0.56
CA ILE A 34 4.05 17.16 -0.88
C ILE A 34 3.11 17.96 -1.79
N LYS A 35 2.78 19.20 -1.44
CA LYS A 35 1.93 20.08 -2.26
C LYS A 35 2.51 20.37 -3.65
N ALA A 36 3.83 20.48 -3.76
CA ALA A 36 4.49 20.73 -5.03
C ALA A 36 4.49 19.49 -5.95
N ASN A 37 4.59 18.28 -5.39
CA ASN A 37 4.54 17.04 -6.16
C ASN A 37 3.10 16.61 -6.50
N PHE A 38 2.12 17.01 -5.70
CA PHE A 38 0.72 16.63 -5.87
C PHE A 38 -0.21 17.87 -5.97
N PRO A 39 0.00 18.78 -6.93
CA PRO A 39 -0.79 20.00 -7.05
C PRO A 39 -2.26 19.73 -7.45
N GLU A 40 -2.50 18.61 -8.13
CA GLU A 40 -3.82 18.22 -8.64
C GLU A 40 -4.73 17.62 -7.56
N VAL A 41 -4.19 17.30 -6.37
CA VAL A 41 -4.94 16.62 -5.31
C VAL A 41 -5.74 17.65 -4.51
N PRO A 42 -7.09 17.62 -4.59
CA PRO A 42 -7.89 18.58 -3.84
C PRO A 42 -7.84 18.25 -2.35
N LYS A 43 -7.79 19.29 -1.51
CA LYS A 43 -7.82 19.16 -0.03
C LYS A 43 -6.71 18.27 0.53
N ILE A 44 -5.52 18.32 -0.08
CA ILE A 44 -4.37 17.50 0.30
C ILE A 44 -4.02 17.57 1.80
N ASP A 45 -4.13 18.75 2.42
CA ASP A 45 -3.89 18.92 3.86
C ASP A 45 -4.81 18.04 4.70
N ARG A 46 -6.09 17.97 4.34
CA ARG A 46 -7.07 17.14 5.04
C ARG A 46 -6.79 15.66 4.85
N LEU A 47 -6.41 15.23 3.65
CA LEU A 47 -6.07 13.83 3.39
C LEU A 47 -4.86 13.40 4.20
N ILE A 48 -3.80 14.23 4.23
CA ILE A 48 -2.61 13.97 5.05
C ILE A 48 -2.99 13.87 6.52
N GLU A 49 -3.82 14.77 7.04
CA GLU A 49 -4.29 14.71 8.43
C GLU A 49 -5.08 13.43 8.73
N GLU A 50 -5.93 12.96 7.82
CA GLU A 50 -6.66 11.70 7.95
C GLU A 50 -5.68 10.50 8.03
N TYR A 51 -4.62 10.49 7.22
CA TYR A 51 -3.60 9.45 7.27
C TYR A 51 -2.73 9.51 8.53
N VAL A 52 -2.43 10.71 9.01
CA VAL A 52 -1.71 10.90 10.28
C VAL A 52 -2.54 10.39 11.45
N GLN A 53 -3.85 10.69 11.48
CA GLN A 53 -4.75 10.20 12.51
C GLN A 53 -4.91 8.68 12.50
N ALA A 54 -4.90 8.07 11.31
CA ALA A 54 -4.93 6.62 11.15
C ALA A 54 -3.60 5.94 11.51
N GLY A 55 -2.53 6.70 11.73
CA GLY A 55 -1.21 6.18 12.08
C GLY A 55 -0.36 5.70 10.89
N TYR A 56 -0.85 5.87 9.65
CA TYR A 56 -0.08 5.49 8.45
C TYR A 56 1.07 6.45 8.15
N ILE A 57 0.94 7.70 8.58
CA ILE A 57 1.92 8.76 8.35
C ILE A 57 2.29 9.37 9.69
N ILE A 58 3.58 9.50 9.96
CA ILE A 58 4.07 10.20 11.15
C ILE A 58 4.44 11.62 10.73
N ARG A 59 4.03 12.59 11.55
CA ARG A 59 4.44 13.99 11.41
C ARG A 59 5.33 14.36 12.58
N ASP A 60 6.61 14.56 12.32
CA ASP A 60 7.58 15.05 13.31
C ASP A 60 8.33 16.27 12.76
N ASN A 61 8.51 17.31 13.59
CA ASN A 61 9.26 18.53 13.24
C ASN A 61 8.92 19.16 11.87
N LYS A 62 7.65 19.06 11.43
CA LYS A 62 7.13 19.50 10.11
C LYS A 62 7.56 18.64 8.91
N CYS A 63 8.28 17.55 9.16
CA CYS A 63 8.54 16.48 8.22
C CYS A 63 7.44 15.40 8.35
N TYR A 64 7.21 14.68 7.26
CA TYR A 64 6.27 13.57 7.15
C TYR A 64 7.06 12.32 6.74
N THR A 65 6.80 11.22 7.42
CA THR A 65 7.41 9.91 7.12
C THR A 65 6.33 8.82 7.17
N ILE A 66 6.62 7.65 6.58
CA ILE A 66 5.76 6.49 6.77
C ILE A 66 5.74 6.09 8.25
N GLY A 67 4.57 5.68 8.74
CA GLY A 67 4.33 5.31 10.13
C GLY A 67 4.14 3.81 10.37
N PHE A 68 4.28 3.00 9.32
CA PHE A 68 4.15 1.56 9.36
C PHE A 68 5.47 0.90 8.96
N ASP A 69 5.69 -0.30 9.48
CA ASP A 69 6.80 -1.13 9.07
C ASP A 69 6.46 -1.87 7.78
N LEU A 70 7.47 -2.01 6.92
CA LEU A 70 7.37 -2.89 5.77
C LEU A 70 7.55 -4.33 6.22
N LEU A 71 6.82 -5.22 5.56
CA LEU A 71 6.91 -6.64 5.83
C LEU A 71 8.30 -7.16 5.48
N ASP A 72 9.03 -7.58 6.51
CA ASP A 72 10.38 -8.13 6.40
C ASP A 72 10.41 -9.65 6.56
N ARG A 73 9.36 -10.25 7.13
CA ARG A 73 9.25 -11.69 7.41
C ARG A 73 7.82 -12.20 7.30
N LEU A 74 7.68 -13.42 6.81
CA LEU A 74 6.38 -14.09 6.62
C LEU A 74 5.82 -14.75 7.90
N GLU A 75 6.63 -14.85 8.96
CA GLU A 75 6.34 -15.62 10.17
C GLU A 75 5.11 -15.12 10.97
N ASN A 76 4.67 -13.88 10.75
CA ASN A 76 3.52 -13.27 11.43
C ASN A 76 2.46 -12.72 10.46
N VAL A 77 2.47 -13.16 9.20
CA VAL A 77 1.50 -12.69 8.21
C VAL A 77 0.16 -13.39 8.43
N SER A 78 -0.85 -12.61 8.82
CA SER A 78 -2.24 -13.05 8.80
C SER A 78 -2.93 -12.60 7.52
N LEU A 79 -3.70 -13.50 6.90
CA LEU A 79 -4.45 -13.25 5.67
C LEU A 79 -5.47 -12.10 5.80
N ASP A 80 -5.89 -11.77 7.02
CA ASP A 80 -6.85 -10.69 7.28
C ASP A 80 -6.16 -9.35 7.64
N SER A 81 -4.84 -9.37 7.84
CA SER A 81 -4.08 -8.17 8.20
C SER A 81 -3.68 -7.39 6.95
N GLN A 82 -3.66 -6.07 7.09
CA GLN A 82 -3.14 -5.19 6.07
C GLN A 82 -1.61 -5.28 6.06
N LEU A 83 -1.03 -5.49 4.88
CA LEU A 83 0.42 -5.64 4.71
C LEU A 83 0.95 -4.58 3.74
N PHE A 84 2.15 -4.09 4.04
CA PHE A 84 2.91 -3.18 3.19
C PHE A 84 4.22 -3.86 2.81
N VAL A 85 4.47 -4.03 1.52
CA VAL A 85 5.62 -4.81 1.02
C VAL A 85 6.35 -4.01 -0.04
N ASP A 86 7.68 -3.91 0.04
CA ASP A 86 8.45 -3.34 -1.07
C ASP A 86 8.56 -4.36 -2.20
N ASP A 87 8.19 -3.97 -3.42
CA ASP A 87 8.26 -4.84 -4.61
C ASP A 87 9.68 -5.25 -4.99
N GLN A 88 10.70 -4.55 -4.50
CA GLN A 88 12.11 -4.89 -4.68
C GLN A 88 12.64 -5.82 -3.57
N SER A 89 11.83 -6.15 -2.57
CA SER A 89 12.24 -7.05 -1.48
C SER A 89 12.10 -8.51 -1.87
N SER A 90 13.00 -9.38 -1.37
CA SER A 90 12.89 -10.83 -1.56
C SER A 90 11.59 -11.41 -0.98
N ILE A 91 11.04 -10.75 0.06
CA ILE A 91 9.78 -11.14 0.69
C ILE A 91 8.60 -11.03 -0.27
N TYR A 92 8.64 -10.10 -1.23
CA TYR A 92 7.59 -9.98 -2.24
C TYR A 92 7.50 -11.23 -3.13
N GLU A 93 8.65 -11.80 -3.51
CA GLU A 93 8.71 -13.05 -4.29
C GLU A 93 8.15 -14.22 -3.47
N ASP A 94 8.58 -14.36 -2.22
CA ASP A 94 8.13 -15.42 -1.32
C ASP A 94 6.62 -15.32 -1.03
N LEU A 95 6.10 -14.10 -0.81
CA LEU A 95 4.68 -13.86 -0.57
C LEU A 95 3.82 -14.15 -1.81
N THR A 96 4.34 -13.82 -2.99
CA THR A 96 3.68 -14.14 -4.27
C THR A 96 3.62 -15.65 -4.49
N ALA A 97 4.71 -16.36 -4.19
CA ALA A 97 4.75 -17.82 -4.26
C ALA A 97 3.76 -18.48 -3.27
N LEU A 98 3.74 -18.04 -2.00
CA LEU A 98 2.79 -18.51 -0.97
C LEU A 98 1.33 -18.25 -1.34
N THR A 99 1.04 -17.07 -1.90
CA THR A 99 -0.32 -16.74 -2.36
C THR A 99 -0.76 -17.69 -3.48
N PHE A 100 0.15 -18.05 -4.39
CA PHE A 100 -0.12 -18.99 -5.47
C PHE A 100 -0.33 -20.42 -4.96
N GLU A 101 0.53 -20.90 -4.05
CA GLU A 101 0.35 -22.21 -3.42
C GLU A 101 -0.95 -22.30 -2.60
N THR A 102 -1.29 -21.25 -1.85
CA THR A 102 -2.55 -21.17 -1.10
C THR A 102 -3.76 -21.13 -2.03
N ARG A 103 -3.68 -20.46 -3.18
CA ARG A 103 -4.74 -20.46 -4.20
C ARG A 103 -4.89 -21.81 -4.88
N LEU A 104 -3.78 -22.48 -5.22
CA LEU A 104 -3.79 -23.84 -5.78
C LEU A 104 -4.32 -24.88 -4.79
N THR A 105 -4.03 -24.73 -3.49
CA THR A 105 -4.55 -25.62 -2.45
C THR A 105 -5.99 -25.30 -2.03
N ASN A 106 -6.41 -24.03 -2.14
CA ASN A 106 -7.80 -23.61 -1.94
C ASN A 106 -8.68 -23.66 -3.21
N GLU A 107 -8.22 -24.28 -4.31
CA GLU A 107 -9.07 -24.58 -5.48
C GLU A 107 -10.30 -25.45 -5.15
N ALA A 108 -10.48 -25.87 -3.90
CA ALA A 108 -11.68 -26.53 -3.42
C ALA A 108 -12.80 -25.59 -2.91
N ASN A 109 -12.61 -24.27 -2.76
CA ASN A 109 -13.69 -23.35 -2.34
C ASN A 109 -13.66 -22.00 -3.07
N ASP A 110 -14.19 -22.02 -4.29
CA ASP A 110 -15.15 -21.06 -4.86
C ASP A 110 -15.08 -19.59 -4.40
N LEU A 111 -14.35 -18.75 -5.16
CA LEU A 111 -14.67 -17.32 -5.36
C LEU A 111 -14.00 -16.80 -6.64
N VAL A 112 -14.61 -17.21 -7.75
CA VAL A 112 -14.75 -16.54 -9.04
C VAL A 112 -14.07 -15.15 -9.18
N LEU A 113 -12.94 -15.11 -9.89
CA LEU A 113 -12.55 -13.95 -10.70
C LEU A 113 -13.04 -14.20 -12.13
N VAL A 114 -14.23 -13.70 -12.48
CA VAL A 114 -14.68 -13.65 -13.87
C VAL A 114 -13.79 -12.65 -14.61
N GLU A 115 -12.80 -13.15 -15.34
CA GLU A 115 -12.10 -12.38 -16.34
C GLU A 115 -13.05 -12.17 -17.54
N LYS A 116 -13.64 -10.97 -17.64
CA LYS A 116 -14.36 -10.53 -18.84
C LYS A 116 -13.36 -10.21 -19.95
N ASN A 117 -12.80 -11.23 -20.59
CA ASN A 117 -12.21 -11.04 -21.92
C ASN A 117 -13.34 -11.05 -22.96
N LYS A 118 -13.84 -9.85 -23.28
CA LYS A 118 -14.62 -9.60 -24.50
C LYS A 118 -13.68 -9.77 -25.70
N TYR A 119 -13.55 -10.98 -26.22
CA TYR A 119 -13.14 -11.17 -27.61
C TYR A 119 -14.37 -10.98 -28.50
N ARG A 120 -14.37 -9.86 -29.24
CA ARG A 120 -15.28 -9.63 -30.36
C ARG A 120 -14.89 -10.58 -31.49
N SER A 121 -15.86 -11.36 -31.97
CA SER A 121 -15.90 -11.84 -33.35
C SER A 121 -16.63 -10.84 -34.23
#